data_AF-A0A0R3KI91-F1
#
_entry.id   AF-A0A0R3KI91-F1
#
_cell.length_a   1.000
_cell.length_b   1.000
_cell.length_c   1.000
_cell.angle_alpha   90.00
_cell.angle_beta   90.00
_cell.angle_gamma   90.00
#
_symmetry.space_group_name_H-M   'P 1'
#
loop_
_entity.id
_entity.type
_entity.pdbx_description
1 polymer ?
#
loop_
_entity_poly.entity_id
_entity_poly.type
_entity_poly.pdbx_seq_one_letter_code
_entity_poly.pdbx_strand_id
1 'polypeptide(L)'
;MPFWKSNSAAHEALAQAIAISKSQAVIEFNMDGTIITANQNFLDAMGYRLDEIVGKHHRMFVTADQRDDPNYHAFWARLNRGEYQAAEYKRVGKGGREVWIQASYNPILDSANKPAKVVKFATDITERKIRSMEDAGKIAAIARTQAMIEFNLDGTIITANDNFLAAMGYSLAEIQGKHHQMFVMPDERDSAAYRDFWTKLGRGEFQSAEYKRVGKGGKEVWILASYNPILDDAGKPFKVVKFASDITEQKLKTANFAGQIEAIGKSQAVIEFSMDGKVLTANDNFLRTLGYSLMEIEGKHHSLFMPPDQRGSDGYQAFWARLNRGEFQSGEYERVGKGGRQIWIQASYNPIRDLNGKPYKVVKYAADTTAQVIARMRSEKVRSMMEQVAAGAEELNTSVHEISDAMAKSKETAHTAVGRVEAADQQAHRLTEAAESMSSIVQLIGAITGQINLLALNATIESARAGDAGRGFAVVASEVKNLASQARQATDKIEQEIGNLNGISGDVVAALNSIKQAIQNVSEYVTSTAAAVQQQSAVTTEMSEGMQRAAAEAASIGEAA
;
A
#
# COMPACT_ATOMS: atom_id res chain seq x y z
N MET A 1 -17.23 -74.07 100.98
CA MET A 1 -17.05 -72.60 100.93
C MET A 1 -16.69 -72.20 99.49
N PRO A 2 -17.51 -71.41 98.79
CA PRO A 2 -17.24 -70.95 97.43
C PRO A 2 -17.10 -69.42 97.38
N PHE A 3 -15.89 -68.91 97.18
CA PHE A 3 -15.58 -67.54 96.72
C PHE A 3 -14.22 -67.73 96.03
N TRP A 4 -14.03 -67.58 94.72
CA TRP A 4 -13.72 -66.36 93.99
C TRP A 4 -13.69 -66.72 92.48
N LYS A 5 -14.71 -66.33 91.68
CA LYS A 5 -14.72 -66.45 90.21
C LYS A 5 -15.52 -65.31 89.54
N SER A 6 -15.36 -64.06 90.01
CA SER A 6 -16.15 -62.92 89.50
C SER A 6 -15.35 -61.80 88.82
N ASN A 7 -14.07 -61.99 88.48
CA ASN A 7 -13.22 -60.87 88.03
C ASN A 7 -12.63 -60.98 86.60
N SER A 8 -12.98 -61.98 85.79
CA SER A 8 -12.39 -62.15 84.44
C SER A 8 -13.05 -61.27 83.36
N ALA A 9 -14.38 -61.15 83.34
CA ALA A 9 -15.11 -60.39 82.31
C ALA A 9 -14.90 -58.86 82.42
N ALA A 10 -14.81 -58.34 83.64
CA ALA A 10 -14.53 -56.92 83.88
C ALA A 10 -13.10 -56.54 83.43
N HIS A 11 -12.14 -57.46 83.63
CA HIS A 11 -10.76 -57.27 83.18
C HIS A 11 -10.65 -57.27 81.64
N GLU A 12 -11.39 -58.16 80.98
CA GLU A 12 -11.44 -58.22 79.51
C GLU A 12 -12.10 -56.97 78.89
N ALA A 13 -13.22 -56.52 79.44
CA ALA A 13 -13.88 -55.28 79.00
C ALA A 13 -12.98 -54.05 79.18
N LEU A 14 -12.24 -53.98 80.28
CA LEU A 14 -11.25 -52.92 80.52
C LEU A 14 -10.09 -52.99 79.50
N ALA A 15 -9.59 -54.19 79.19
CA ALA A 15 -8.54 -54.37 78.20
C ALA A 15 -8.99 -53.96 76.79
N GLN A 16 -10.23 -54.28 76.40
CA GLN A 16 -10.82 -53.83 75.13
C GLN A 16 -10.98 -52.30 75.08
N ALA A 17 -11.48 -51.68 76.16
CA ALA A 17 -11.61 -50.23 76.24
C ALA A 17 -10.25 -49.52 76.14
N ILE A 18 -9.20 -50.08 76.76
CA ILE A 18 -7.83 -49.59 76.63
C ILE A 18 -7.33 -49.74 75.19
N ALA A 19 -7.58 -50.87 74.52
CA ALA A 19 -7.15 -51.09 73.14
C ALA A 19 -7.80 -50.11 72.15
N ILE A 20 -9.09 -49.81 72.32
CA ILE A 20 -9.80 -48.78 71.55
C ILE A 20 -9.20 -47.40 71.86
N SER A 21 -8.98 -47.08 73.14
CA SER A 21 -8.41 -45.79 73.55
C SER A 21 -6.99 -45.55 73.02
N LYS A 22 -6.21 -46.62 72.74
CA LYS A 22 -4.89 -46.50 72.11
C LYS A 22 -4.95 -46.03 70.64
N SER A 23 -5.99 -46.40 69.90
CA SER A 23 -6.09 -46.17 68.46
C SER A 23 -7.09 -45.08 68.07
N GLN A 24 -8.00 -44.70 68.97
CA GLN A 24 -9.05 -43.72 68.70
C GLN A 24 -8.99 -42.55 69.68
N ALA A 25 -9.48 -41.40 69.23
CA ALA A 25 -9.77 -40.27 70.09
C ALA A 25 -11.04 -40.56 70.90
N VAL A 26 -10.93 -40.49 72.23
CA VAL A 26 -12.03 -40.80 73.17
C VAL A 26 -12.28 -39.60 74.07
N ILE A 27 -13.55 -39.22 74.20
CA ILE A 27 -14.01 -38.19 75.14
C ILE A 27 -15.35 -38.59 75.75
N GLU A 28 -15.51 -38.31 77.03
CA GLU A 28 -16.73 -38.61 77.78
C GLU A 28 -17.45 -37.33 78.20
N PHE A 29 -18.78 -37.38 78.17
CA PHE A 29 -19.65 -36.29 78.56
C PHE A 29 -20.71 -36.76 79.54
N ASN A 30 -21.12 -35.88 80.45
CA ASN A 30 -22.39 -35.99 81.16
C ASN A 30 -23.55 -35.90 80.16
N MET A 31 -24.75 -36.32 80.56
CA MET A 31 -25.94 -36.28 79.70
C MET A 31 -26.36 -34.85 79.29
N ASP A 32 -25.92 -33.83 80.04
CA ASP A 32 -26.10 -32.41 79.68
C ASP A 32 -25.07 -31.91 78.63
N GLY A 33 -24.11 -32.75 78.23
CA GLY A 33 -23.04 -32.43 77.29
C GLY A 33 -21.80 -31.79 77.93
N THR A 34 -21.70 -31.74 79.26
CA THR A 34 -20.51 -31.31 80.01
C THR A 34 -19.41 -32.36 79.95
N ILE A 35 -18.17 -31.96 79.66
CA ILE A 35 -17.02 -32.85 79.46
C ILE A 35 -16.52 -33.41 80.80
N ILE A 36 -16.44 -34.73 80.89
CA ILE A 36 -15.94 -35.46 82.06
C ILE A 36 -14.42 -35.68 81.92
N THR A 37 -13.99 -36.26 80.81
CA THR A 37 -12.59 -36.60 80.54
C THR A 37 -12.35 -36.84 79.05
N ALA A 38 -11.10 -36.81 78.60
CA ALA A 38 -10.68 -37.16 77.25
C ALA A 38 -9.30 -37.81 77.26
N ASN A 39 -9.04 -38.71 76.30
CA ASN A 39 -7.72 -39.32 76.13
C ASN A 39 -6.78 -38.42 75.30
N GLN A 40 -5.49 -38.78 75.29
CA GLN A 40 -4.47 -37.99 74.60
C GLN A 40 -4.75 -37.85 73.09
N ASN A 41 -5.23 -38.91 72.43
CA ASN A 41 -5.59 -38.88 71.01
C ASN A 41 -6.65 -37.80 70.69
N PHE A 42 -7.64 -37.61 71.58
CA PHE A 42 -8.64 -36.55 71.41
C PHE A 42 -8.04 -35.16 71.65
N LEU A 43 -7.22 -35.03 72.69
CA LEU A 43 -6.55 -33.79 73.06
C LEU A 43 -5.62 -33.30 71.94
N ASP A 44 -4.83 -34.20 71.35
CA ASP A 44 -3.94 -33.91 70.23
C ASP A 44 -4.75 -33.51 68.98
N ALA A 45 -5.76 -34.31 68.62
CA ALA A 45 -6.61 -34.03 67.46
C ALA A 45 -7.31 -32.67 67.56
N MET A 46 -7.74 -32.25 68.76
CA MET A 46 -8.43 -30.98 68.99
C MET A 46 -7.49 -29.82 69.40
N GLY A 47 -6.24 -30.12 69.76
CA GLY A 47 -5.22 -29.14 70.17
C GLY A 47 -5.41 -28.55 71.58
N TYR A 48 -6.13 -29.22 72.49
CA TYR A 48 -6.38 -28.75 73.85
C TYR A 48 -5.66 -29.61 74.89
N ARG A 49 -5.40 -29.04 76.08
CA ARG A 49 -5.06 -29.80 77.29
C ARG A 49 -6.33 -30.22 78.03
N LEU A 50 -6.27 -31.28 78.82
CA LEU A 50 -7.44 -31.84 79.50
C LEU A 50 -8.11 -30.84 80.45
N ASP A 51 -7.33 -30.13 81.25
CA ASP A 51 -7.80 -29.10 82.18
C ASP A 51 -8.42 -27.88 81.48
N GLU A 52 -8.15 -27.69 80.18
CA GLU A 52 -8.78 -26.62 79.39
C GLU A 52 -10.19 -26.96 78.94
N ILE A 53 -10.58 -28.24 78.98
CA ILE A 53 -11.87 -28.71 78.42
C ILE A 53 -12.77 -29.38 79.47
N VAL A 54 -12.21 -30.00 80.52
CA VAL A 54 -13.01 -30.63 81.58
C VAL A 54 -13.93 -29.61 82.26
N GLY A 55 -15.18 -29.99 82.50
CA GLY A 55 -16.20 -29.11 83.06
C GLY A 55 -16.80 -28.10 82.07
N LYS A 56 -16.26 -27.99 80.84
CA LYS A 56 -16.89 -27.21 79.77
C LYS A 56 -17.88 -28.06 78.99
N HIS A 57 -18.82 -27.40 78.31
CA HIS A 57 -19.81 -28.09 77.49
C HIS A 57 -19.26 -28.35 76.08
N HIS A 58 -19.59 -29.50 75.49
CA HIS A 58 -19.30 -29.91 74.10
C HIS A 58 -19.47 -28.80 73.04
N ARG A 59 -20.36 -27.83 73.27
CA ARG A 59 -20.61 -26.69 72.37
C ARG A 59 -19.35 -25.87 72.06
N MET A 60 -18.29 -26.00 72.85
CA MET A 60 -17.00 -25.37 72.56
C MET A 60 -16.30 -25.91 71.30
N PHE A 61 -16.67 -27.10 70.83
CA PHE A 61 -16.07 -27.75 69.65
C PHE A 61 -16.85 -27.51 68.35
N VAL A 62 -17.86 -26.63 68.35
CA VAL A 62 -18.68 -26.31 67.17
C VAL A 62 -18.70 -24.80 66.94
N THR A 63 -19.06 -24.37 65.73
CA THR A 63 -19.22 -22.94 65.44
C THR A 63 -20.48 -22.38 66.13
N ALA A 64 -20.59 -21.05 66.23
CA ALA A 64 -21.77 -20.40 66.78
C ALA A 64 -23.05 -20.80 66.02
N ASP A 65 -23.01 -20.76 64.68
CA ASP A 65 -24.14 -21.15 63.84
C ASP A 65 -24.56 -22.61 64.06
N GLN A 66 -23.61 -23.52 64.23
CA GLN A 66 -23.89 -24.93 64.49
C GLN A 66 -24.47 -25.17 65.89
N ARG A 67 -24.05 -24.37 66.89
CA ARG A 67 -24.56 -24.47 68.26
C ARG A 67 -26.04 -24.10 68.31
N ASP A 68 -26.42 -23.09 67.56
CA ASP A 68 -27.77 -22.51 67.58
C ASP A 68 -28.72 -23.22 66.57
N ASP A 69 -28.20 -24.19 65.81
CA ASP A 69 -28.96 -25.03 64.89
C ASP A 69 -29.90 -26.00 65.65
N PRO A 70 -31.21 -26.08 65.30
CA PRO A 70 -32.14 -27.05 65.90
C PRO A 70 -31.65 -28.51 65.87
N ASN A 71 -30.85 -28.89 64.86
CA ASN A 71 -30.26 -30.20 64.74
C ASN A 71 -29.24 -30.51 65.84
N TYR A 72 -28.54 -29.50 66.38
CA TYR A 72 -27.62 -29.65 67.49
C TYR A 72 -28.36 -29.95 68.80
N HIS A 73 -29.51 -29.32 69.02
CA HIS A 73 -30.40 -29.64 70.14
C HIS A 73 -31.02 -31.03 70.00
N ALA A 74 -31.51 -31.37 68.80
CA ALA A 74 -32.04 -32.70 68.51
C ALA A 74 -30.98 -33.81 68.68
N PHE A 75 -29.72 -33.52 68.34
CA PHE A 75 -28.58 -34.41 68.56
C PHE A 75 -28.43 -34.83 70.03
N TRP A 76 -28.40 -33.86 70.96
CA TRP A 76 -28.31 -34.18 72.39
C TRP A 76 -29.58 -34.81 72.93
N ALA A 77 -30.76 -34.41 72.44
CA ALA A 77 -32.02 -35.04 72.81
C ALA A 77 -32.08 -36.53 72.45
N ARG A 78 -31.52 -36.93 71.30
CA ARG A 78 -31.38 -38.35 70.91
C ARG A 78 -30.47 -39.12 71.86
N LEU A 79 -29.27 -38.57 72.14
CA LEU A 79 -28.32 -39.18 73.08
C LEU A 79 -28.95 -39.36 74.48
N ASN A 80 -29.75 -38.39 74.93
CA ASN A 80 -30.49 -38.45 76.19
C ASN A 80 -31.57 -39.52 76.27
N ARG A 81 -32.01 -40.05 75.12
CA ARG A 81 -32.91 -41.22 75.06
C ARG A 81 -32.16 -42.55 74.91
N GLY A 82 -30.83 -42.52 74.93
CA GLY A 82 -29.99 -43.71 74.74
C GLY A 82 -29.70 -44.05 73.28
N GLU A 83 -30.10 -43.21 72.33
CA GLU A 83 -29.85 -43.42 70.90
C GLU A 83 -28.42 -42.98 70.55
N TYR A 84 -27.59 -43.87 70.02
CA TYR A 84 -26.25 -43.52 69.54
C TYR A 84 -26.30 -42.80 68.18
N GLN A 85 -25.25 -42.03 67.85
CA GLN A 85 -25.15 -41.37 66.54
C GLN A 85 -23.73 -41.40 65.99
N ALA A 86 -23.58 -41.82 64.72
CA ALA A 86 -22.31 -41.84 64.00
C ALA A 86 -22.38 -41.03 62.69
N ALA A 87 -21.39 -40.17 62.44
CA ALA A 87 -21.25 -39.40 61.21
C ALA A 87 -19.83 -38.81 61.06
N GLU A 88 -19.56 -38.16 59.91
CA GLU A 88 -18.45 -37.22 59.79
C GLU A 88 -18.89 -35.85 60.30
N TYR A 89 -18.05 -35.23 61.11
CA TYR A 89 -18.35 -33.94 61.72
C TYR A 89 -17.20 -32.97 61.53
N LYS A 90 -17.54 -31.74 61.12
CA LYS A 90 -16.64 -30.60 61.26
C LYS A 90 -16.69 -30.11 62.72
N ARG A 91 -15.53 -29.94 63.33
CA ARG A 91 -15.34 -29.42 64.69
C ARG A 91 -14.31 -28.30 64.67
N VAL A 92 -14.33 -27.51 65.74
CA VAL A 92 -13.42 -26.39 65.97
C VAL A 92 -12.49 -26.77 67.11
N GLY A 93 -11.20 -26.91 66.79
CA GLY A 93 -10.11 -27.08 67.74
C GLY A 93 -9.60 -25.76 68.31
N LYS A 94 -8.58 -25.84 69.17
CA LYS A 94 -7.97 -24.67 69.80
C LYS A 94 -7.50 -23.66 68.75
N GLY A 95 -7.74 -22.37 69.02
CA GLY A 95 -7.37 -21.29 68.10
C GLY A 95 -8.24 -21.19 66.84
N GLY A 96 -9.38 -21.89 66.77
CA GLY A 96 -10.28 -21.84 65.61
C GLY A 96 -9.93 -22.84 64.50
N ARG A 97 -8.96 -23.75 64.73
CA ARG A 97 -8.55 -24.74 63.74
C ARG A 97 -9.70 -25.67 63.36
N GLU A 98 -9.93 -25.84 62.07
CA GLU A 98 -10.93 -26.78 61.58
C GLU A 98 -10.42 -28.22 61.72
N VAL A 99 -11.23 -29.09 62.30
CA VAL A 99 -10.93 -30.52 62.48
C VAL A 99 -12.11 -31.33 61.94
N TRP A 100 -11.84 -32.22 60.99
CA TRP A 100 -12.83 -33.18 60.53
C TRP A 100 -12.62 -34.50 61.25
N ILE A 101 -13.68 -35.00 61.87
CA ILE A 101 -13.66 -36.27 62.58
C ILE A 101 -14.72 -37.20 62.03
N GLN A 102 -14.39 -38.47 61.87
CA GLN A 102 -15.37 -39.54 61.78
C GLN A 102 -15.63 -40.01 63.20
N ALA A 103 -16.84 -39.80 63.74
CA ALA A 103 -17.11 -40.06 65.15
C ALA A 103 -18.43 -40.78 65.39
N SER A 104 -18.46 -41.59 66.44
CA SER A 104 -19.67 -42.16 67.03
C SER A 104 -19.82 -41.66 68.46
N TYR A 105 -21.02 -41.18 68.81
CA TYR A 105 -21.38 -40.75 70.16
C TYR A 105 -22.34 -41.80 70.74
N ASN A 106 -21.95 -42.44 71.84
CA ASN A 106 -22.58 -43.64 72.36
C ASN A 106 -22.99 -43.42 73.83
N PRO A 107 -24.28 -43.33 74.15
CA PRO A 107 -24.75 -43.31 75.52
C PRO A 107 -24.41 -44.62 76.25
N ILE A 108 -23.84 -44.50 77.44
CA ILE A 108 -23.61 -45.60 78.37
C ILE A 108 -24.73 -45.60 79.39
N LEU A 109 -25.39 -46.75 79.55
CA LEU A 109 -26.52 -46.93 80.45
C LEU A 109 -26.05 -47.34 81.85
N ASP A 110 -26.77 -46.92 82.88
CA ASP A 110 -26.57 -47.38 84.26
C ASP A 110 -27.19 -48.76 84.53
N SER A 111 -27.08 -49.24 85.77
CA SER A 111 -27.68 -50.51 86.21
C SER A 111 -29.21 -50.55 86.17
N ALA A 112 -29.88 -49.40 86.05
CA ALA A 112 -31.32 -49.26 85.86
C ALA A 112 -31.70 -49.07 84.38
N ASN A 113 -30.75 -49.28 83.46
CA ASN A 113 -30.89 -49.14 82.01
C ASN A 113 -31.24 -47.71 81.55
N LYS A 114 -30.86 -46.69 82.33
CA LYS A 114 -31.04 -45.28 81.99
C LYS A 114 -29.71 -44.69 81.47
N PRO A 115 -29.73 -43.82 80.44
CA PRO A 115 -28.52 -43.14 79.96
C PRO A 115 -27.85 -42.32 81.08
N ALA A 116 -26.58 -42.63 81.37
CA ALA A 116 -25.83 -42.05 82.47
C ALA A 116 -24.70 -41.13 82.02
N LYS A 117 -24.02 -41.47 80.91
CA LYS A 117 -22.99 -40.63 80.27
C LYS A 117 -22.91 -40.93 78.78
N VAL A 118 -22.23 -40.09 78.01
CA VAL A 118 -21.97 -40.32 76.58
C VAL A 118 -20.48 -40.50 76.36
N VAL A 119 -20.07 -41.58 75.69
CA VAL A 119 -18.70 -41.79 75.23
C VAL A 119 -18.63 -41.62 73.73
N LYS A 120 -17.75 -40.74 73.28
CA LYS A 120 -17.48 -40.52 71.86
C LYS A 120 -16.18 -41.18 71.48
N PHE A 121 -16.24 -41.96 70.41
CA PHE A 121 -15.08 -42.49 69.71
C PHE A 121 -14.91 -41.75 68.38
N ALA A 122 -13.70 -41.30 68.07
CA ALA A 122 -13.42 -40.52 66.88
C ALA A 122 -12.07 -40.86 66.23
N THR A 123 -12.03 -40.70 64.91
CA THR A 123 -10.81 -40.70 64.11
C THR A 123 -10.68 -39.35 63.43
N ASP A 124 -9.51 -38.72 63.52
CA ASP A 124 -9.20 -37.50 62.76
C ASP A 124 -9.05 -37.87 61.28
N ILE A 125 -9.85 -37.24 60.43
CA ILE A 125 -9.87 -37.44 58.98
C ILE A 125 -9.56 -36.14 58.22
N THR A 126 -9.02 -35.12 58.91
CA THR A 126 -8.83 -33.77 58.39
C THR A 126 -7.99 -33.77 57.11
N GLU A 127 -6.80 -34.37 57.14
CA GLU A 127 -5.93 -34.42 55.95
C GLU A 127 -6.59 -35.15 54.77
N ARG A 128 -7.24 -36.28 55.04
CA ARG A 128 -7.96 -37.06 54.02
C ARG A 128 -9.10 -36.25 53.41
N LYS A 129 -9.87 -35.53 54.23
CA LYS A 129 -11.00 -34.72 53.79
C LYS A 129 -10.54 -33.53 52.96
N ILE A 130 -9.51 -32.82 53.43
CA ILE A 130 -8.93 -31.69 52.71
C ILE A 130 -8.38 -32.15 51.35
N ARG A 131 -7.60 -33.24 51.29
CA ARG A 131 -7.08 -33.78 50.03
C ARG A 131 -8.20 -34.13 49.05
N SER A 132 -9.24 -34.81 49.52
CA SER A 132 -10.41 -35.13 48.69
C SER A 132 -11.12 -33.87 48.16
N MET A 133 -11.24 -32.83 48.97
CA MET A 133 -11.81 -31.55 48.56
C MET A 133 -10.92 -30.81 47.55
N GLU A 134 -9.60 -30.84 47.74
CA GLU A 134 -8.64 -30.26 46.80
C GLU A 134 -8.68 -30.95 45.44
N ASP A 135 -8.71 -32.28 45.42
CA ASP A 135 -8.77 -33.05 44.17
C ASP A 135 -10.09 -32.80 43.42
N ALA A 136 -11.22 -32.79 44.15
CA ALA A 136 -12.51 -32.41 43.58
C ALA A 136 -12.50 -30.96 43.05
N GLY A 137 -11.87 -30.03 43.78
CA GLY A 137 -11.72 -28.64 43.39
C GLY A 137 -10.88 -28.46 42.11
N LYS A 138 -9.78 -29.20 41.97
CA LYS A 138 -8.94 -29.19 40.76
C LYS A 138 -9.71 -29.72 39.54
N ILE A 139 -10.43 -30.83 39.67
CA ILE A 139 -11.26 -31.38 38.58
C ILE A 139 -12.34 -30.38 38.18
N ALA A 140 -13.02 -29.77 39.16
CA ALA A 140 -14.02 -28.74 38.88
C ALA A 140 -13.42 -27.52 38.17
N ALA A 141 -12.20 -27.10 38.53
CA ALA A 141 -11.52 -25.99 37.86
C ALA A 141 -11.20 -26.31 36.39
N ILE A 142 -10.75 -27.53 36.08
CA ILE A 142 -10.51 -27.99 34.70
C ILE A 142 -11.82 -28.06 33.92
N ALA A 143 -12.86 -28.66 34.52
CA ALA A 143 -14.17 -28.85 33.88
C ALA A 143 -14.87 -27.51 33.56
N ARG A 144 -14.53 -26.42 34.24
CA ARG A 144 -15.06 -25.08 33.94
C ARG A 144 -14.51 -24.49 32.64
N THR A 145 -13.27 -24.80 32.27
CA THR A 145 -12.59 -24.16 31.15
C THR A 145 -12.43 -25.05 29.92
N GLN A 146 -12.43 -26.38 30.12
CA GLN A 146 -12.23 -27.34 29.04
C GLN A 146 -13.50 -28.15 28.75
N ALA A 147 -13.66 -28.58 27.50
CA ALA A 147 -14.64 -29.60 27.14
C ALA A 147 -14.17 -30.96 27.67
N MET A 148 -15.02 -31.64 28.42
CA MET A 148 -14.73 -32.92 29.05
C MET A 148 -15.82 -33.94 28.72
N ILE A 149 -15.40 -35.14 28.35
CA ILE A 149 -16.28 -36.27 28.09
C ILE A 149 -15.61 -37.57 28.54
N GLU A 150 -16.39 -38.47 29.12
CA GLU A 150 -15.94 -39.76 29.61
C GLU A 150 -16.52 -40.90 28.79
N PHE A 151 -15.72 -41.94 28.58
CA PHE A 151 -16.08 -43.13 27.84
C PHE A 151 -15.73 -44.39 28.62
N ASN A 152 -16.51 -45.45 28.39
CA ASN A 152 -16.08 -46.81 28.62
C ASN A 152 -14.89 -47.14 27.70
N LEU A 153 -14.13 -48.20 28.00
CA LEU A 153 -12.98 -48.62 27.19
C LEU A 153 -13.36 -49.01 25.75
N ASP A 154 -14.61 -49.39 25.53
CA ASP A 154 -15.16 -49.70 24.21
C ASP A 154 -15.55 -48.46 23.41
N GLY A 155 -15.42 -47.25 23.97
CA GLY A 155 -15.78 -45.97 23.35
C GLY A 155 -17.22 -45.52 23.56
N THR A 156 -18.00 -46.22 24.37
CA THR A 156 -19.37 -45.82 24.75
C THR A 156 -19.34 -44.64 25.73
N ILE A 157 -20.15 -43.61 25.45
CA ILE A 157 -20.19 -42.35 26.20
C ILE A 157 -20.89 -42.55 27.56
N ILE A 158 -20.19 -42.19 28.63
CA ILE A 158 -20.69 -42.24 30.02
C ILE A 158 -21.35 -40.90 30.37
N THR A 159 -20.62 -39.80 30.21
CA THR A 159 -21.07 -38.44 30.55
C THR A 159 -20.22 -37.39 29.83
N ALA A 160 -20.72 -36.16 29.72
CA ALA A 160 -19.99 -35.01 29.20
C ALA A 160 -20.39 -33.74 29.95
N ASN A 161 -19.48 -32.77 30.03
CA ASN A 161 -19.78 -31.46 30.61
C ASN A 161 -20.40 -30.50 29.58
N ASP A 162 -20.93 -29.38 30.08
CA ASP A 162 -21.60 -28.37 29.25
C ASP A 162 -20.70 -27.79 28.15
N ASN A 163 -19.40 -27.65 28.41
CA ASN A 163 -18.43 -27.16 27.43
C ASN A 163 -18.35 -28.10 26.20
N PHE A 164 -18.30 -29.42 26.43
CA PHE A 164 -18.29 -30.39 25.33
C PHE A 164 -19.61 -30.40 24.56
N LEU A 165 -20.73 -30.39 25.30
CA LEU A 165 -22.08 -30.37 24.75
C LEU A 165 -22.31 -29.14 23.87
N ALA A 166 -21.91 -27.95 24.34
CA ALA A 166 -21.99 -26.70 23.61
C ALA A 166 -21.13 -26.70 22.33
N ALA A 167 -19.88 -27.16 22.41
CA ALA A 167 -18.98 -27.24 21.26
C ALA A 167 -19.58 -28.14 20.16
N MET A 168 -20.05 -29.32 20.54
CA MET A 168 -20.60 -30.32 19.61
C MET A 168 -22.07 -30.08 19.22
N GLY A 169 -22.80 -29.23 19.94
CA GLY A 169 -24.20 -28.90 19.68
C GLY A 169 -25.22 -29.97 20.08
N TYR A 170 -24.87 -30.86 21.00
CA TYR A 170 -25.77 -31.92 21.50
C TYR A 170 -26.15 -31.68 22.95
N SER A 171 -27.28 -32.22 23.39
CA SER A 171 -27.57 -32.42 24.82
C SER A 171 -27.01 -33.74 25.32
N LEU A 172 -26.81 -33.89 26.64
CA LEU A 172 -26.30 -35.12 27.23
C LEU A 172 -27.17 -36.34 26.89
N ALA A 173 -28.49 -36.18 26.96
CA ALA A 173 -29.46 -37.23 26.66
C ALA A 173 -29.35 -37.75 25.21
N GLU A 174 -28.89 -36.91 24.28
CA GLU A 174 -28.71 -37.30 22.88
C GLU A 174 -27.45 -38.13 22.64
N ILE A 175 -26.45 -38.06 23.52
CA ILE A 175 -25.13 -38.68 23.31
C ILE A 175 -24.82 -39.79 24.32
N GLN A 176 -25.41 -39.75 25.51
CA GLN A 176 -25.14 -40.72 26.57
C GLN A 176 -25.53 -42.14 26.12
N GLY A 177 -24.65 -43.11 26.36
CA GLY A 177 -24.81 -44.49 25.92
C GLY A 177 -24.55 -44.73 24.43
N LYS A 178 -24.26 -43.70 23.63
CA LYS A 178 -23.83 -43.87 22.22
C LYS A 178 -22.31 -44.03 22.13
N HIS A 179 -21.84 -44.56 21.01
CA HIS A 179 -20.42 -44.74 20.75
C HIS A 179 -19.78 -43.45 20.19
N HIS A 180 -18.55 -43.15 20.61
CA HIS A 180 -17.75 -41.98 20.18
C HIS A 180 -17.72 -41.76 18.67
N GLN A 181 -17.85 -42.82 17.86
CA GLN A 181 -17.87 -42.75 16.40
C GLN A 181 -18.89 -41.78 15.81
N MET A 182 -19.95 -41.44 16.55
CA MET A 182 -20.93 -40.45 16.11
C MET A 182 -20.33 -39.05 15.86
N PHE A 183 -19.17 -38.76 16.45
CA PHE A 183 -18.46 -37.49 16.27
C PHE A 183 -17.38 -37.54 15.18
N VAL A 184 -17.23 -38.69 14.50
CA VAL A 184 -16.11 -38.96 13.58
C VAL A 184 -16.64 -39.00 12.15
N MET A 185 -15.87 -38.47 11.20
CA MET A 185 -16.22 -38.53 9.77
C MET A 185 -16.27 -40.00 9.30
N PRO A 186 -17.14 -40.37 8.34
CA PRO A 186 -17.28 -41.76 7.89
C PRO A 186 -15.96 -42.43 7.49
N ASP A 187 -15.13 -41.73 6.71
CA ASP A 187 -13.84 -42.27 6.22
C ASP A 187 -12.85 -42.56 7.35
N GLU A 188 -12.80 -41.71 8.39
CA GLU A 188 -11.94 -41.93 9.56
C GLU A 188 -12.51 -43.04 10.45
N ARG A 189 -13.83 -43.05 10.66
CA ARG A 189 -14.52 -44.04 11.50
C ARG A 189 -14.24 -45.47 11.06
N ASP A 190 -14.29 -45.70 9.75
CA ASP A 190 -14.18 -47.05 9.19
C ASP A 190 -12.71 -47.50 8.99
N SER A 191 -11.76 -46.61 9.27
CA SER A 191 -10.31 -46.83 9.13
C SER A 191 -9.73 -47.80 10.16
N ALA A 192 -8.60 -48.43 9.80
CA ALA A 192 -7.81 -49.23 10.74
C ALA A 192 -7.20 -48.37 11.87
N ALA A 193 -6.85 -47.12 11.58
CA ALA A 193 -6.30 -46.18 12.55
C ALA A 193 -7.29 -45.88 13.70
N TYR A 194 -8.58 -45.76 13.40
CA TYR A 194 -9.61 -45.54 14.43
C TYR A 194 -9.81 -46.75 15.34
N ARG A 195 -9.68 -47.97 14.82
CA ARG A 195 -9.72 -49.20 15.65
C ARG A 195 -8.48 -49.34 16.53
N ASP A 196 -7.31 -49.06 15.97
CA ASP A 196 -6.04 -49.07 16.73
C ASP A 196 -6.02 -48.00 17.82
N PHE A 197 -6.61 -46.84 17.57
CA PHE A 197 -6.77 -45.76 18.55
C PHE A 197 -7.46 -46.23 19.85
N TRP A 198 -8.61 -46.90 19.75
CA TRP A 198 -9.30 -47.44 20.93
C TRP A 198 -8.55 -48.61 21.57
N THR A 199 -7.87 -49.43 20.75
CA THR A 199 -7.02 -50.52 21.26
C THR A 199 -5.88 -49.99 22.13
N LYS A 200 -5.22 -48.91 21.72
CA LYS A 200 -4.16 -48.22 22.47
C LYS A 200 -4.69 -47.65 23.79
N LEU A 201 -5.82 -46.95 23.76
CA LEU A 201 -6.47 -46.44 24.98
C LEU A 201 -6.83 -47.58 25.96
N GLY A 202 -7.30 -48.71 25.44
CA GLY A 202 -7.58 -49.91 26.24
C GLY A 202 -6.34 -50.53 26.90
N ARG A 203 -5.14 -50.25 26.40
CA ARG A 203 -3.85 -50.65 27.01
C ARG A 203 -3.29 -49.59 27.98
N GLY A 204 -3.98 -48.46 28.15
CA GLY A 204 -3.54 -47.37 29.02
C GLY A 204 -2.70 -46.31 28.31
N GLU A 205 -2.52 -46.40 26.99
CA GLU A 205 -1.76 -45.42 26.21
C GLU A 205 -2.63 -44.18 25.93
N PHE A 206 -2.24 -43.01 26.42
CA PHE A 206 -2.94 -41.76 26.13
C PHE A 206 -2.58 -41.23 24.73
N GLN A 207 -3.47 -40.42 24.13
CA GLN A 207 -3.21 -39.77 22.84
C GLN A 207 -3.69 -38.33 22.82
N SER A 208 -2.82 -37.43 22.35
CA SER A 208 -3.11 -36.00 22.17
C SER A 208 -2.85 -35.58 20.73
N ALA A 209 -3.83 -34.95 20.08
CA ALA A 209 -3.71 -34.39 18.73
C ALA A 209 -4.82 -33.37 18.43
N GLU A 210 -4.73 -32.72 17.28
CA GLU A 210 -5.84 -31.97 16.69
C GLU A 210 -6.74 -32.92 15.88
N TYR A 211 -8.05 -32.79 16.05
CA TYR A 211 -9.03 -33.63 15.37
C TYR A 211 -10.13 -32.78 14.74
N LYS A 212 -10.51 -33.15 13.53
CA LYS A 212 -11.76 -32.72 12.91
C LYS A 212 -12.88 -33.66 13.37
N ARG A 213 -13.95 -33.10 13.92
CA ARG A 213 -15.12 -33.82 14.44
C ARG A 213 -16.40 -33.25 13.87
N VAL A 214 -17.45 -34.04 13.95
CA VAL A 214 -18.78 -33.71 13.44
C VAL A 214 -19.75 -33.56 14.59
N GLY A 215 -20.23 -32.34 14.78
CA GLY A 215 -21.29 -31.98 15.70
C GLY A 215 -22.69 -32.24 15.14
N LYS A 216 -23.70 -31.84 15.89
CA LYS A 216 -25.11 -31.97 15.50
C LYS A 216 -25.37 -31.25 14.18
N GLY A 217 -26.16 -31.87 13.30
CA GLY A 217 -26.51 -31.32 12.00
C GLY A 217 -25.34 -31.23 11.00
N GLY A 218 -24.24 -31.97 11.23
CA GLY A 218 -23.07 -31.95 10.34
C GLY A 218 -22.11 -30.80 10.60
N LYS A 219 -22.26 -30.05 11.71
CA LYS A 219 -21.37 -28.95 12.10
C LYS A 219 -19.93 -29.46 12.19
N GLU A 220 -19.03 -28.88 11.42
CA GLU A 220 -17.60 -29.15 11.55
C GLU A 220 -17.04 -28.50 12.83
N VAL A 221 -16.34 -29.28 13.64
CA VAL A 221 -15.70 -28.82 14.88
C VAL A 221 -14.26 -29.29 14.89
N TRP A 222 -13.32 -28.36 15.01
CA TRP A 222 -11.91 -28.68 15.24
C TRP A 222 -11.59 -28.61 16.72
N ILE A 223 -10.99 -29.67 17.25
CA ILE A 223 -10.61 -29.75 18.65
C ILE A 223 -9.13 -30.11 18.81
N LEU A 224 -8.45 -29.45 19.74
CA LEU A 224 -7.20 -29.98 20.31
C LEU A 224 -7.60 -30.84 21.51
N ALA A 225 -7.41 -32.15 21.42
CA ALA A 225 -7.92 -33.08 22.42
C ALA A 225 -6.88 -34.09 22.90
N SER A 226 -6.93 -34.41 24.19
CA SER A 226 -6.16 -35.45 24.85
C SER A 226 -7.10 -36.50 25.46
N TYR A 227 -6.96 -37.75 25.06
CA TYR A 227 -7.72 -38.91 25.56
C TYR A 227 -6.84 -39.66 26.56
N ASN A 228 -7.28 -39.73 27.81
CA ASN A 228 -6.49 -40.20 28.94
C ASN A 228 -7.20 -41.37 29.63
N PRO A 229 -6.70 -42.61 29.50
CA PRO A 229 -7.21 -43.74 30.25
C PRO A 229 -7.03 -43.53 31.77
N ILE A 230 -8.05 -43.86 32.56
CA ILE A 230 -8.02 -43.87 34.02
C ILE A 230 -7.75 -45.30 34.48
N LEU A 231 -6.75 -45.46 35.34
CA LEU A 231 -6.25 -46.74 35.83
C LEU A 231 -6.74 -47.01 37.26
N ASP A 232 -6.93 -48.28 37.59
CA ASP A 232 -7.16 -48.73 38.97
C ASP A 232 -5.84 -48.86 39.77
N ASP A 233 -5.93 -49.35 41.01
CA ASP A 233 -4.79 -49.57 41.90
C ASP A 233 -3.81 -50.66 41.42
N ALA A 234 -4.26 -51.55 40.53
CA ALA A 234 -3.43 -52.53 39.84
C ALA A 234 -2.85 -52.01 38.51
N GLY A 235 -3.13 -50.76 38.14
CA GLY A 235 -2.67 -50.13 36.89
C GLY A 235 -3.48 -50.54 35.65
N LYS A 236 -4.63 -51.21 35.83
CA LYS A 236 -5.49 -51.63 34.73
C LYS A 236 -6.44 -50.48 34.33
N PRO A 237 -6.52 -50.12 33.03
CA PRO A 237 -7.50 -49.14 32.56
C PRO A 237 -8.93 -49.61 32.82
N PHE A 238 -9.82 -48.70 33.23
CA PHE A 238 -11.25 -49.00 33.39
C PHE A 238 -12.18 -47.98 32.72
N LYS A 239 -11.70 -46.77 32.39
CA LYS A 239 -12.44 -45.77 31.60
C LYS A 239 -11.48 -44.82 30.90
N VAL A 240 -11.98 -43.98 30.00
CA VAL A 240 -11.20 -42.92 29.31
C VAL A 240 -11.84 -41.57 29.57
N VAL A 241 -11.04 -40.58 29.96
CA VAL A 241 -11.45 -39.17 30.06
C VAL A 241 -10.76 -38.37 28.96
N LYS A 242 -11.56 -37.65 28.18
CA LYS A 242 -11.07 -36.74 27.15
C LYS A 242 -11.20 -35.31 27.62
N PHE A 243 -10.10 -34.57 27.51
CA PHE A 243 -10.08 -33.11 27.63
C PHE A 243 -9.90 -32.51 26.24
N ALA A 244 -10.67 -31.48 25.91
CA ALA A 244 -10.62 -30.83 24.61
C ALA A 244 -10.79 -29.31 24.72
N SER A 245 -10.13 -28.62 23.80
CA SER A 245 -10.36 -27.20 23.51
C SER A 245 -10.91 -27.08 22.09
N ASP A 246 -12.00 -26.34 21.91
CA ASP A 246 -12.50 -25.98 20.58
C ASP A 246 -11.57 -24.95 19.94
N ILE A 247 -10.98 -25.31 18.80
CA ILE A 247 -10.07 -24.48 18.01
C ILE A 247 -10.65 -24.15 16.64
N THR A 248 -11.96 -24.34 16.44
CA THR A 248 -12.65 -24.13 15.15
C THR A 248 -12.49 -22.70 14.66
N GLU A 249 -12.75 -21.71 15.52
CA GLU A 249 -12.60 -20.30 15.16
C GLU A 249 -11.14 -19.96 14.79
N GLN A 250 -10.18 -20.53 15.54
CA GLN A 250 -8.75 -20.34 15.26
C GLN A 250 -8.36 -20.92 13.89
N LYS A 251 -8.82 -22.14 13.57
CA LYS A 251 -8.59 -22.77 12.27
C LYS A 251 -9.20 -21.97 11.11
N LEU A 252 -10.42 -21.48 11.29
CA LEU A 252 -11.10 -20.64 10.30
C LEU A 252 -10.36 -19.32 10.08
N LYS A 253 -9.89 -18.66 11.15
CA LYS A 253 -9.06 -17.45 11.04
C LYS A 253 -7.77 -17.71 10.28
N THR A 254 -7.06 -18.79 10.62
CA THR A 254 -5.82 -19.18 9.92
C THR A 254 -6.09 -19.46 8.44
N ALA A 255 -7.16 -20.21 8.11
CA ALA A 255 -7.53 -20.50 6.72
C ALA A 255 -7.90 -19.22 5.94
N ASN A 256 -8.66 -18.31 6.56
CA ASN A 256 -9.01 -17.03 5.96
C ASN A 256 -7.77 -16.17 5.70
N PHE A 257 -6.84 -16.06 6.66
CA PHE A 257 -5.59 -15.31 6.46
C PHE A 257 -4.73 -15.92 5.35
N ALA A 258 -4.60 -17.26 5.31
CA ALA A 258 -3.90 -17.94 4.24
C ALA A 258 -4.53 -17.65 2.85
N GLY A 259 -5.85 -17.72 2.76
CA GLY A 259 -6.59 -17.41 1.53
C GLY A 259 -6.43 -15.96 1.07
N GLN A 260 -6.40 -15.00 2.00
CA GLN A 260 -6.14 -13.58 1.68
C GLN A 260 -4.73 -13.37 1.10
N ILE A 261 -3.71 -13.98 1.69
CA ILE A 261 -2.33 -13.91 1.19
C ILE A 261 -2.23 -14.52 -0.21
N GLU A 262 -2.86 -15.66 -0.43
CA GLU A 262 -2.90 -16.31 -1.75
C GLU A 262 -3.60 -15.42 -2.79
N ALA A 263 -4.73 -14.81 -2.45
CA ALA A 263 -5.47 -13.92 -3.35
C ALA A 263 -4.66 -12.68 -3.75
N ILE A 264 -3.92 -12.07 -2.80
CA ILE A 264 -2.99 -10.98 -3.10
C ILE A 264 -1.91 -11.49 -4.08
N GLY A 265 -1.31 -12.65 -3.80
CA GLY A 265 -0.29 -13.27 -4.62
C GLY A 265 -0.73 -13.61 -6.05
N LYS A 266 -2.03 -13.84 -6.30
CA LYS A 266 -2.56 -14.05 -7.66
C LYS A 266 -2.53 -12.79 -8.52
N SER A 267 -2.74 -11.63 -7.91
CA SER A 267 -2.89 -10.35 -8.62
C SER A 267 -1.63 -9.48 -8.63
N GLN A 268 -0.78 -9.58 -7.61
CA GLN A 268 0.37 -8.71 -7.42
C GLN A 268 1.70 -9.47 -7.49
N ALA A 269 2.76 -8.78 -7.84
CA ALA A 269 4.13 -9.25 -7.66
C ALA A 269 4.50 -9.17 -6.18
N VAL A 270 4.90 -10.30 -5.59
CA VAL A 270 5.26 -10.41 -4.17
C VAL A 270 6.68 -10.95 -4.05
N ILE A 271 7.50 -10.30 -3.23
CA ILE A 271 8.84 -10.75 -2.91
C ILE A 271 9.15 -10.46 -1.45
N GLU A 272 9.83 -11.39 -0.79
CA GLU A 272 10.25 -11.27 0.59
C GLU A 272 11.76 -11.06 0.67
N PHE A 273 12.17 -10.20 1.59
CA PHE A 273 13.56 -9.95 1.91
C PHE A 273 13.84 -10.18 3.40
N SER A 274 15.03 -10.64 3.71
CA SER A 274 15.59 -10.53 5.05
C SER A 274 15.85 -9.06 5.41
N MET A 275 16.11 -8.77 6.69
CA MET A 275 16.41 -7.41 7.16
C MET A 275 17.73 -6.85 6.60
N ASP A 276 18.65 -7.70 6.13
CA ASP A 276 19.86 -7.29 5.39
C ASP A 276 19.62 -7.19 3.86
N GLY A 277 18.37 -7.25 3.41
CA GLY A 277 17.97 -6.99 2.03
C GLY A 277 18.19 -8.13 1.04
N LYS A 278 18.44 -9.35 1.51
CA LYS A 278 18.55 -10.54 0.64
C LYS A 278 17.19 -11.14 0.35
N VAL A 279 16.99 -11.60 -0.87
CA VAL A 279 15.75 -12.27 -1.29
C VAL A 279 15.61 -13.60 -0.55
N LEU A 280 14.45 -13.81 0.07
CA LEU A 280 14.05 -15.08 0.69
C LEU A 280 13.18 -15.90 -0.25
N THR A 281 12.19 -15.28 -0.87
CA THR A 281 11.29 -15.93 -1.84
C THR A 281 10.59 -14.88 -2.68
N ALA A 282 10.03 -15.28 -3.82
CA ALA A 282 9.22 -14.44 -4.69
C ALA A 282 8.15 -15.27 -5.40
N ASN A 283 6.99 -14.68 -5.68
CA ASN A 283 5.94 -15.35 -6.44
C ASN A 283 6.15 -15.24 -7.96
N ASP A 284 5.40 -16.03 -8.73
CA ASP A 284 5.50 -16.08 -10.19
C ASP A 284 5.25 -14.73 -10.87
N ASN A 285 4.40 -13.88 -10.29
CA ASN A 285 4.14 -12.54 -10.83
C ASN A 285 5.41 -11.68 -10.77
N PHE A 286 6.11 -11.67 -9.64
CA PHE A 286 7.37 -10.94 -9.51
C PHE A 286 8.44 -11.47 -10.48
N LEU A 287 8.59 -12.80 -10.53
CA LEU A 287 9.54 -13.49 -11.39
C LEU A 287 9.30 -13.16 -12.87
N ARG A 288 8.03 -13.22 -13.31
CA ARG A 288 7.63 -12.89 -14.69
C ARG A 288 7.88 -11.43 -15.03
N THR A 289 7.50 -10.50 -14.15
CA THR A 289 7.71 -9.06 -14.36
C THR A 289 9.19 -8.76 -14.56
N LEU A 290 10.06 -9.17 -13.63
CA LEU A 290 11.51 -8.89 -13.73
C LEU A 290 12.25 -9.84 -14.68
N GLY A 291 11.66 -10.96 -15.09
CA GLY A 291 12.22 -11.94 -16.02
C GLY A 291 13.32 -12.83 -15.41
N TYR A 292 13.29 -13.05 -14.10
CA TYR A 292 14.21 -13.95 -13.40
C TYR A 292 13.49 -15.21 -12.93
N SER A 293 14.22 -16.31 -12.74
CA SER A 293 13.77 -17.45 -11.93
C SER A 293 14.12 -17.24 -10.45
N LEU A 294 13.44 -17.95 -9.55
CA LEU A 294 13.72 -17.85 -8.11
C LEU A 294 15.17 -18.21 -7.79
N MET A 295 15.68 -19.29 -8.38
CA MET A 295 17.06 -19.77 -8.18
C MET A 295 18.13 -18.72 -8.55
N GLU A 296 17.84 -17.80 -9.48
CA GLU A 296 18.77 -16.75 -9.87
C GLU A 296 18.84 -15.60 -8.84
N ILE A 297 17.76 -15.39 -8.08
CA ILE A 297 17.61 -14.21 -7.21
C ILE A 297 17.64 -14.55 -5.72
N GLU A 298 17.32 -15.78 -5.33
CA GLU A 298 17.33 -16.21 -3.93
C GLU A 298 18.72 -16.00 -3.30
N GLY A 299 18.74 -15.42 -2.10
CA GLY A 299 19.96 -15.03 -1.39
C GLY A 299 20.71 -13.84 -2.00
N LYS A 300 20.35 -13.35 -3.19
CA LYS A 300 20.90 -12.11 -3.75
C LYS A 300 20.31 -10.89 -3.06
N HIS A 301 21.08 -9.81 -3.02
CA HIS A 301 20.63 -8.56 -2.42
C HIS A 301 19.67 -7.82 -3.37
N HIS A 302 18.70 -7.10 -2.80
CA HIS A 302 17.73 -6.26 -3.53
C HIS A 302 18.36 -5.29 -4.54
N SER A 303 19.62 -4.87 -4.31
CA SER A 303 20.38 -4.02 -5.23
C SER A 303 20.55 -4.61 -6.63
N LEU A 304 20.37 -5.93 -6.81
CA LEU A 304 20.30 -6.58 -8.12
C LEU A 304 19.26 -5.91 -9.03
N PHE A 305 18.13 -5.49 -8.47
CA PHE A 305 17.01 -4.89 -9.20
C PHE A 305 17.11 -3.37 -9.33
N MET A 306 18.18 -2.75 -8.83
CA MET A 306 18.37 -1.29 -8.87
C MET A 306 19.22 -0.87 -10.08
N PRO A 307 18.94 0.31 -10.66
CA PRO A 307 19.87 0.99 -11.57
C PRO A 307 21.28 1.07 -10.99
N PRO A 308 22.35 0.79 -11.76
CA PRO A 308 23.72 0.68 -11.23
C PRO A 308 24.21 1.91 -10.44
N ASP A 309 23.86 3.09 -10.90
CA ASP A 309 24.15 4.41 -10.31
C ASP A 309 23.46 4.64 -8.95
N GLN A 310 22.30 4.02 -8.72
CA GLN A 310 21.53 4.21 -7.48
C GLN A 310 21.91 3.26 -6.36
N ARG A 311 22.59 2.14 -6.65
CA ARG A 311 22.89 1.05 -5.69
C ARG A 311 23.69 1.49 -4.46
N GLY A 312 24.54 2.51 -4.61
CA GLY A 312 25.41 3.03 -3.56
C GLY A 312 24.94 4.37 -2.96
N SER A 313 23.79 4.89 -3.39
CA SER A 313 23.32 6.22 -2.98
C SER A 313 22.94 6.27 -1.50
N ASP A 314 23.10 7.46 -0.88
CA ASP A 314 22.66 7.72 0.49
C ASP A 314 21.16 7.47 0.66
N GLY A 315 20.36 7.78 -0.36
CA GLY A 315 18.93 7.48 -0.40
C GLY A 315 18.63 5.98 -0.30
N TYR A 316 19.41 5.14 -0.98
CA TYR A 316 19.27 3.68 -0.92
C TYR A 316 19.64 3.12 0.46
N GLN A 317 20.67 3.67 1.11
CA GLN A 317 21.05 3.27 2.46
C GLN A 317 19.99 3.70 3.49
N ALA A 318 19.52 4.94 3.41
CA ALA A 318 18.45 5.47 4.25
C ALA A 318 17.15 4.66 4.07
N PHE A 319 16.87 4.21 2.84
CA PHE A 319 15.72 3.36 2.54
C PHE A 319 15.70 2.08 3.40
N TRP A 320 16.80 1.32 3.41
CA TRP A 320 16.91 0.10 4.22
C TRP A 320 16.96 0.39 5.72
N ALA A 321 17.61 1.48 6.14
CA ALA A 321 17.61 1.89 7.55
C ALA A 321 16.20 2.14 8.10
N ARG A 322 15.30 2.74 7.29
CA ARG A 322 13.89 2.93 7.63
C ARG A 322 13.14 1.62 7.76
N LEU A 323 13.29 0.72 6.79
CA LEU A 323 12.67 -0.62 6.83
C LEU A 323 13.12 -1.41 8.06
N ASN A 324 14.39 -1.30 8.44
CA ASN A 324 14.96 -1.94 9.63
C ASN A 324 14.39 -1.42 10.95
N ARG A 325 13.85 -0.19 10.98
CA ARG A 325 13.09 0.36 12.12
C ARG A 325 11.61 -0.02 12.10
N GLY A 326 11.17 -0.74 11.07
CA GLY A 326 9.78 -1.14 10.89
C GLY A 326 8.90 -0.07 10.25
N GLU A 327 9.50 0.95 9.63
CA GLU A 327 8.79 1.97 8.84
C GLU A 327 8.55 1.43 7.44
N PHE A 328 7.28 1.32 7.01
CA PHE A 328 6.98 0.93 5.63
C PHE A 328 7.32 2.06 4.64
N GLN A 329 7.53 1.68 3.38
CA GLN A 329 7.71 2.63 2.29
C GLN A 329 6.85 2.26 1.10
N SER A 330 6.31 3.26 0.42
CA SER A 330 5.57 3.08 -0.83
C SER A 330 5.92 4.15 -1.83
N GLY A 331 5.90 3.80 -3.10
CA GLY A 331 6.16 4.74 -4.19
C GLY A 331 6.21 4.06 -5.55
N GLU A 332 6.38 4.89 -6.57
CA GLU A 332 6.73 4.46 -7.91
C GLU A 332 8.25 4.34 -8.01
N TYR A 333 8.73 3.22 -8.53
CA TYR A 333 10.14 2.91 -8.55
C TYR A 333 10.58 2.34 -9.89
N GLU A 334 11.72 2.83 -10.37
CA GLU A 334 12.44 2.22 -11.48
C GLU A 334 13.24 1.01 -11.01
N ARG A 335 13.12 -0.10 -11.72
CA ARG A 335 13.84 -1.35 -11.48
C ARG A 335 14.45 -1.89 -12.77
N VAL A 336 15.49 -2.69 -12.60
CA VAL A 336 16.20 -3.36 -13.68
C VAL A 336 15.88 -4.86 -13.63
N GLY A 337 15.20 -5.33 -14.67
CA GLY A 337 14.95 -6.75 -14.92
C GLY A 337 16.13 -7.43 -15.61
N LYS A 338 15.98 -8.74 -15.83
CA LYS A 338 16.98 -9.56 -16.53
C LYS A 338 17.26 -8.98 -17.93
N GLY A 339 18.54 -8.96 -18.30
CA GLY A 339 19.01 -8.40 -19.57
C GLY A 339 19.00 -6.87 -19.62
N GLY A 340 18.85 -6.18 -18.47
CA GLY A 340 18.87 -4.72 -18.43
C GLY A 340 17.54 -4.06 -18.77
N ARG A 341 16.43 -4.81 -18.83
CA ARG A 341 15.09 -4.23 -19.07
C ARG A 341 14.75 -3.24 -17.97
N GLN A 342 14.41 -2.02 -18.36
CA GLN A 342 13.84 -1.02 -17.48
C GLN A 342 12.38 -1.37 -17.18
N ILE A 343 12.02 -1.36 -15.91
CA ILE A 343 10.69 -1.74 -15.42
C ILE A 343 10.27 -0.70 -14.39
N TRP A 344 9.05 -0.20 -14.50
CA TRP A 344 8.45 0.67 -13.50
C TRP A 344 7.45 -0.11 -12.68
N ILE A 345 7.52 0.09 -11.36
CA ILE A 345 6.59 -0.56 -10.44
C ILE A 345 6.03 0.45 -9.45
N GLN A 346 4.73 0.35 -9.18
CA GLN A 346 4.15 0.90 -7.97
C GLN A 346 4.29 -0.16 -6.88
N ALA A 347 5.08 0.12 -5.84
CA ALA A 347 5.37 -0.87 -4.81
C ALA A 347 5.23 -0.34 -3.39
N SER A 348 4.91 -1.25 -2.47
CA SER A 348 5.00 -1.03 -1.02
C SER A 348 5.90 -2.08 -0.39
N TYR A 349 6.81 -1.64 0.49
CA TYR A 349 7.75 -2.45 1.25
C TYR A 349 7.32 -2.43 2.71
N ASN A 350 6.90 -3.59 3.22
CA ASN A 350 6.20 -3.71 4.51
C ASN A 350 7.00 -4.62 5.46
N PRO A 351 7.69 -4.06 6.46
CA PRO A 351 8.37 -4.86 7.48
C PRO A 351 7.37 -5.68 8.31
N ILE A 352 7.62 -6.99 8.41
CA ILE A 352 6.83 -7.92 9.22
C ILE A 352 7.50 -8.06 10.58
N ARG A 353 6.70 -7.94 11.64
CA ARG A 353 7.14 -7.99 13.03
C ARG A 353 6.92 -9.38 13.62
N ASP A 354 7.83 -9.79 14.50
CA ASP A 354 7.69 -11.00 15.31
C ASP A 354 6.69 -10.79 16.47
N LEU A 355 6.53 -11.81 17.32
CA LEU A 355 5.66 -11.76 18.49
C LEU A 355 6.08 -10.70 19.54
N ASN A 356 7.33 -10.23 19.49
CA ASN A 356 7.86 -9.17 20.36
C ASN A 356 7.78 -7.78 19.70
N GLY A 357 7.19 -7.68 18.50
CA GLY A 357 7.06 -6.43 17.76
C GLY A 357 8.32 -6.01 16.99
N LYS A 358 9.38 -6.84 16.95
CA LYS A 358 10.63 -6.54 16.25
C LYS A 358 10.52 -6.94 14.77
N PRO A 359 10.87 -6.06 13.82
CA PRO A 359 10.94 -6.41 12.40
C PRO A 359 11.94 -7.55 12.14
N TYR A 360 11.53 -8.58 11.38
CA TYR A 360 12.39 -9.74 11.06
C TYR A 360 12.46 -10.09 9.57
N LYS A 361 11.52 -9.61 8.76
CA LYS A 361 11.58 -9.66 7.29
C LYS A 361 10.83 -8.48 6.67
N VAL A 362 11.00 -8.25 5.38
CA VAL A 362 10.24 -7.24 4.60
C VAL A 362 9.48 -7.96 3.50
N VAL A 363 8.17 -7.73 3.42
CA VAL A 363 7.35 -8.20 2.30
C VAL A 363 7.05 -7.02 1.39
N LYS A 364 7.42 -7.14 0.12
CA LYS A 364 7.13 -6.16 -0.91
C LYS A 364 5.98 -6.64 -1.77
N TYR A 365 4.99 -5.77 -1.95
CA TYR A 365 3.93 -5.91 -2.92
C TYR A 365 4.14 -4.90 -4.05
N ALA A 366 4.00 -5.33 -5.30
CA ALA A 366 4.22 -4.47 -6.45
C ALA A 366 3.22 -4.76 -7.59
N ALA A 367 2.85 -3.69 -8.29
CA ALA A 367 2.19 -3.74 -9.58
C ALA A 367 3.15 -3.22 -10.65
N ASP A 368 3.19 -3.86 -11.81
CA ASP A 368 3.94 -3.40 -12.97
C ASP A 368 3.20 -2.21 -13.61
N THR A 369 3.82 -1.03 -13.55
CA THR A 369 3.32 0.22 -14.12
C THR A 369 4.12 0.67 -15.35
N THR A 370 4.94 -0.22 -15.91
CA THR A 370 5.86 0.11 -17.02
C THR A 370 5.12 0.70 -18.21
N ALA A 371 3.98 0.13 -18.61
CA ALA A 371 3.20 0.63 -19.74
C ALA A 371 2.66 2.05 -19.48
N GLN A 372 2.15 2.29 -18.28
CA GLN A 372 1.58 3.57 -17.85
C GLN A 372 2.65 4.66 -17.79
N VAL A 373 3.81 4.37 -17.18
CA VAL A 373 4.90 5.34 -17.07
C VAL A 373 5.49 5.66 -18.44
N ILE A 374 5.67 4.66 -19.31
CA ILE A 374 6.13 4.89 -20.69
C ILE A 374 5.12 5.72 -21.48
N ALA A 375 3.81 5.45 -21.33
CA ALA A 375 2.77 6.24 -21.98
C ALA A 375 2.79 7.71 -21.49
N ARG A 376 2.90 7.92 -20.17
CA ARG A 376 3.02 9.27 -19.56
C ARG A 376 4.23 10.03 -20.10
N MET A 377 5.42 9.42 -20.07
CA MET A 377 6.64 10.04 -20.60
C MET A 377 6.55 10.37 -22.10
N ARG A 378 5.90 9.51 -22.89
CA ARG A 378 5.67 9.78 -24.32
C ARG A 378 4.71 10.95 -24.51
N SER A 379 3.63 11.02 -23.73
CA SER A 379 2.67 12.13 -23.80
C SER A 379 3.34 13.46 -23.44
N GLU A 380 4.14 13.49 -22.37
CA GLU A 380 4.91 14.67 -21.97
C GLU A 380 5.89 15.13 -23.07
N LYS A 381 6.58 14.19 -23.70
CA LYS A 381 7.49 14.50 -24.81
C LYS A 381 6.75 15.06 -26.02
N VAL A 382 5.60 14.48 -26.37
CA VAL A 382 4.75 14.99 -27.46
C VAL A 382 4.25 16.39 -27.12
N ARG A 383 3.80 16.65 -25.88
CA ARG A 383 3.37 17.99 -25.45
C ARG A 383 4.49 19.02 -25.60
N SER A 384 5.69 18.69 -25.14
CA SER A 384 6.86 19.58 -25.27
C SER A 384 7.20 19.88 -26.74
N MET A 385 7.09 18.89 -27.63
CA MET A 385 7.27 19.10 -29.06
C MET A 385 6.19 20.02 -29.65
N MET A 386 4.93 19.86 -29.24
CA MET A 386 3.81 20.71 -29.69
C MET A 386 3.99 22.17 -29.24
N GLU A 387 4.43 22.40 -28.00
CA GLU A 387 4.75 23.74 -27.47
C GLU A 387 5.85 24.42 -28.31
N GLN A 388 6.89 23.67 -28.71
CA GLN A 388 7.97 24.20 -29.58
C GLN A 388 7.46 24.56 -30.98
N VAL A 389 6.61 23.74 -31.59
CA VAL A 389 6.03 24.03 -32.91
C VAL A 389 5.08 25.23 -32.85
N ALA A 390 4.28 25.35 -31.78
CA ALA A 390 3.39 26.50 -31.58
C ALA A 390 4.19 27.81 -31.44
N ALA A 391 5.25 27.81 -30.65
CA ALA A 391 6.15 28.96 -30.53
C ALA A 391 6.78 29.34 -31.88
N GLY A 392 7.25 28.34 -32.65
CA GLY A 392 7.76 28.56 -34.00
C GLY A 392 6.70 29.09 -34.97
N ALA A 393 5.43 28.69 -34.82
CA ALA A 393 4.32 29.23 -35.61
C ALA A 393 4.06 30.72 -35.31
N GLU A 394 4.09 31.12 -34.04
CA GLU A 394 3.91 32.52 -33.64
C GLU A 394 5.06 33.42 -34.17
N GLU A 395 6.30 32.93 -34.11
CA GLU A 395 7.46 33.62 -34.66
C GLU A 395 7.35 33.75 -36.19
N LEU A 396 6.99 32.67 -36.89
CA LEU A 396 6.73 32.71 -38.34
C LEU A 396 5.61 33.69 -38.70
N ASN A 397 4.54 33.75 -37.91
CA ASN A 397 3.43 34.68 -38.16
C ASN A 397 3.91 36.15 -38.05
N THR A 398 4.80 36.44 -37.10
CA THR A 398 5.44 37.75 -36.97
C THR A 398 6.29 38.07 -38.19
N SER A 399 7.14 37.14 -38.64
CA SER A 399 7.94 37.32 -39.86
C SER A 399 7.06 37.51 -41.11
N VAL A 400 5.94 36.82 -41.22
CA VAL A 400 4.97 36.97 -42.32
C VAL A 400 4.38 38.37 -42.35
N HIS A 401 4.05 38.96 -41.19
CA HIS A 401 3.59 40.34 -41.10
C HIS A 401 4.68 41.33 -41.55
N GLU A 402 5.92 41.16 -41.09
CA GLU A 402 7.04 42.01 -41.49
C GLU A 402 7.31 41.95 -43.01
N ILE A 403 7.27 40.75 -43.60
CA ILE A 403 7.42 40.58 -45.05
C ILE A 403 6.24 41.22 -45.80
N SER A 404 5.02 41.08 -45.30
CA SER A 404 3.83 41.70 -45.90
C SER A 404 3.95 43.23 -45.96
N ASP A 405 4.39 43.84 -44.86
CA ASP A 405 4.62 45.28 -44.78
C ASP A 405 5.76 45.72 -45.72
N ALA A 406 6.85 44.95 -45.78
CA ALA A 406 7.95 45.19 -46.70
C ALA A 406 7.51 45.09 -48.18
N MET A 407 6.62 44.15 -48.52
CA MET A 407 6.06 44.02 -49.87
C MET A 407 5.13 45.17 -50.22
N ALA A 408 4.27 45.61 -49.28
CA ALA A 408 3.43 46.79 -49.48
C ALA A 408 4.28 48.04 -49.77
N LYS A 409 5.35 48.25 -49.01
CA LYS A 409 6.30 49.36 -49.22
C LYS A 409 7.09 49.22 -50.53
N SER A 410 7.46 48.01 -50.91
CA SER A 410 8.15 47.74 -52.18
C SER A 410 7.26 48.03 -53.38
N LYS A 411 5.96 47.68 -53.29
CA LYS A 411 4.97 48.00 -54.32
C LYS A 411 4.81 49.50 -54.50
N GLU A 412 4.70 50.25 -53.40
CA GLU A 412 4.60 51.71 -53.44
C GLU A 412 5.86 52.36 -54.03
N THR A 413 7.04 51.84 -53.67
CA THR A 413 8.33 52.32 -54.20
C THR A 413 8.44 52.06 -55.69
N ALA A 414 8.05 50.88 -56.17
CA ALA A 414 8.02 50.55 -57.59
C ALA A 414 7.04 51.47 -58.34
N HIS A 415 5.84 51.69 -57.81
CA HIS A 415 4.85 52.61 -58.39
C HIS A 415 5.38 54.04 -58.49
N THR A 416 6.00 54.55 -57.44
CA THR A 416 6.65 55.88 -57.43
C THR A 416 7.78 55.95 -58.47
N ALA A 417 8.58 54.88 -58.61
CA ALA A 417 9.66 54.83 -59.57
C ALA A 417 9.15 54.88 -61.03
N VAL A 418 8.04 54.20 -61.35
CA VAL A 418 7.38 54.33 -62.66
C VAL A 418 7.01 55.79 -62.94
N GLY A 419 6.37 56.47 -62.00
CA GLY A 419 6.01 57.88 -62.17
C GLY A 419 7.21 58.80 -62.40
N ARG A 420 8.35 58.53 -61.74
CA ARG A 420 9.60 59.28 -61.97
C ARG A 420 10.19 59.03 -63.36
N VAL A 421 10.16 57.78 -63.83
CA VAL A 421 10.62 57.42 -65.18
C VAL A 421 9.76 58.09 -66.24
N GLU A 422 8.43 58.11 -66.06
CA GLU A 422 7.52 58.79 -66.98
C GLU A 422 7.73 60.31 -67.02
N ALA A 423 8.00 60.94 -65.87
CA ALA A 423 8.35 62.36 -65.83
C ALA A 423 9.69 62.65 -66.53
N ALA A 424 10.69 61.78 -66.35
CA ALA A 424 11.99 61.91 -67.03
C ALA A 424 11.86 61.69 -68.54
N ASP A 425 11.02 60.76 -68.97
CA ASP A 425 10.73 60.48 -70.38
C ASP A 425 10.07 61.68 -71.07
N GLN A 426 9.10 62.32 -70.41
CA GLN A 426 8.52 63.58 -70.89
C GLN A 426 9.53 64.73 -70.97
N GLN A 427 10.52 64.77 -70.08
CA GLN A 427 11.58 65.78 -70.13
C GLN A 427 12.56 65.53 -71.28
N ALA A 428 12.89 64.27 -71.56
CA ALA A 428 13.73 63.87 -72.70
C ALA A 428 13.04 64.16 -74.05
N HIS A 429 11.72 63.93 -74.15
CA HIS A 429 10.95 64.32 -75.33
C HIS A 429 10.97 65.84 -75.56
N ARG A 430 10.75 66.64 -74.51
CA ARG A 430 10.85 68.11 -74.61
C ARG A 430 12.24 68.60 -75.01
N LEU A 431 13.31 67.92 -74.58
CA LEU A 431 14.67 68.22 -75.02
C LEU A 431 14.86 67.94 -76.51
N THR A 432 14.29 66.83 -77.00
CA THR A 432 14.33 66.46 -78.43
C THR A 432 13.60 67.50 -79.28
N GLU A 433 12.39 67.90 -78.88
CA GLU A 433 11.62 68.97 -79.54
C GLU A 433 12.39 70.31 -79.55
N ALA A 434 13.01 70.67 -78.42
CA ALA A 434 13.81 71.89 -78.33
C ALA A 434 15.03 71.85 -79.26
N ALA A 435 15.72 70.71 -79.35
CA ALA A 435 16.86 70.51 -80.23
C ALA A 435 16.45 70.56 -81.72
N GLU A 436 15.31 70.00 -82.10
CA GLU A 436 14.74 70.13 -83.46
C GLU A 436 14.40 71.58 -83.82
N SER A 437 13.80 72.32 -82.88
CA SER A 437 13.54 73.75 -83.05
C SER A 437 14.83 74.55 -83.21
N MET A 438 15.87 74.22 -82.43
CA MET A 438 17.19 74.85 -82.56
C MET A 438 17.85 74.53 -83.90
N SER A 439 17.72 73.28 -84.39
CA SER A 439 18.24 72.88 -85.70
C SER A 439 17.64 73.73 -86.82
N SER A 440 16.32 73.97 -86.77
CA SER A 440 15.61 74.82 -87.72
C SER A 440 16.12 76.28 -87.70
N ILE A 441 16.41 76.81 -86.52
CA ILE A 441 16.99 78.16 -86.36
C ILE A 441 18.41 78.21 -86.94
N VAL A 442 19.25 77.22 -86.65
CA VAL A 442 20.63 77.16 -87.14
C VAL A 442 20.69 77.04 -88.67
N GLN A 443 19.80 76.25 -89.27
CA GLN A 443 19.63 76.17 -90.72
C GLN A 443 19.26 77.53 -91.34
N LEU A 444 18.34 78.27 -90.70
CA LEU A 444 17.98 79.62 -91.13
C LEU A 444 19.18 80.59 -91.03
N ILE A 445 19.93 80.56 -89.93
CA ILE A 445 21.14 81.38 -89.79
C ILE A 445 22.18 81.00 -90.85
N GLY A 446 22.39 79.70 -91.11
CA GLY A 446 23.27 79.21 -92.17
C GLY A 446 22.87 79.71 -93.56
N ALA A 447 21.57 79.77 -93.86
CA ALA A 447 21.07 80.35 -95.10
C ALA A 447 21.35 81.86 -95.18
N ILE A 448 21.15 82.60 -94.08
CA ILE A 448 21.44 84.04 -93.99
C ILE A 448 22.93 84.32 -94.15
N THR A 449 23.81 83.59 -93.45
CA THR A 449 25.28 83.76 -93.61
C THR A 449 25.72 83.44 -95.04
N GLY A 450 25.06 82.47 -95.69
CA GLY A 450 25.26 82.19 -97.10
C GLY A 450 24.88 83.34 -98.03
N GLN A 451 23.73 83.97 -97.81
CA GLN A 451 23.34 85.17 -98.54
C GLN A 451 24.29 86.36 -98.27
N ILE A 452 24.69 86.59 -97.02
CA ILE A 452 25.63 87.66 -96.66
C ILE A 452 26.98 87.43 -97.35
N ASN A 453 27.48 86.20 -97.38
CA ASN A 453 28.73 85.88 -98.07
C ASN A 453 28.64 86.11 -99.59
N LEU A 454 27.50 85.82 -100.22
CA LEU A 454 27.25 86.12 -101.64
C LEU A 454 27.15 87.63 -101.91
N LEU A 455 26.47 88.38 -101.04
CA LEU A 455 26.40 89.85 -101.13
C LEU A 455 27.78 90.49 -100.96
N ALA A 456 28.58 90.00 -100.00
CA ALA A 456 29.95 90.44 -99.79
C ALA A 456 30.86 90.10 -100.97
N LEU A 457 30.67 88.94 -101.61
CA LEU A 457 31.35 88.58 -102.85
C LEU A 457 31.00 89.53 -103.99
N ASN A 458 29.71 89.82 -104.19
CA ASN A 458 29.24 90.78 -105.20
C ASN A 458 29.82 92.18 -104.94
N ALA A 459 29.84 92.63 -103.69
CA ALA A 459 30.44 93.90 -103.29
C ALA A 459 31.97 93.92 -103.52
N THR A 460 32.66 92.79 -103.32
CA THR A 460 34.10 92.65 -103.61
C THR A 460 34.37 92.77 -105.12
N ILE A 461 33.53 92.16 -105.96
CA ILE A 461 33.62 92.26 -107.43
C ILE A 461 33.40 93.71 -107.89
N GLU A 462 32.36 94.38 -107.40
CA GLU A 462 32.05 95.76 -107.78
C GLU A 462 33.14 96.74 -107.30
N SER A 463 33.70 96.49 -106.10
CA SER A 463 34.85 97.25 -105.57
C SER A 463 36.10 97.09 -106.44
N ALA A 464 36.36 95.88 -106.97
CA ALA A 464 37.45 95.65 -107.91
C ALA A 464 37.23 96.33 -109.27
N ARG A 465 35.97 96.46 -109.70
CA ARG A 465 35.56 97.13 -110.95
C ARG A 465 35.71 98.66 -110.90
N ALA A 466 35.57 99.25 -109.70
CA ALA A 466 35.68 100.69 -109.47
C ALA A 466 37.13 101.24 -109.37
N GLY A 467 38.16 100.40 -109.45
CA GLY A 467 39.58 100.82 -109.46
C GLY A 467 40.03 101.54 -108.17
N ASP A 468 40.81 102.61 -108.28
CA ASP A 468 41.38 103.33 -107.12
C ASP A 468 40.32 103.95 -106.19
N ALA A 469 39.11 104.26 -106.69
CA ALA A 469 38.01 104.77 -105.89
C ALA A 469 37.32 103.69 -105.01
N GLY A 470 37.53 102.40 -105.31
CA GLY A 470 36.88 101.27 -104.64
C GLY A 470 37.66 100.66 -103.46
N ARG A 471 38.89 101.12 -103.18
CA ARG A 471 39.79 100.48 -102.18
C ARG A 471 39.19 100.39 -100.77
N GLY A 472 38.51 101.43 -100.28
CA GLY A 472 37.85 101.42 -98.97
C GLY A 472 36.68 100.43 -98.91
N PHE A 473 35.89 100.34 -99.98
CA PHE A 473 34.78 99.38 -100.09
C PHE A 473 35.27 97.93 -100.20
N ALA A 474 36.40 97.69 -100.87
CA ALA A 474 37.00 96.36 -100.96
C ALA A 474 37.39 95.80 -99.58
N VAL A 475 37.91 96.64 -98.67
CA VAL A 475 38.25 96.24 -97.30
C VAL A 475 36.99 95.85 -96.52
N VAL A 476 35.94 96.67 -96.57
CA VAL A 476 34.67 96.37 -95.89
C VAL A 476 34.01 95.10 -96.46
N ALA A 477 34.00 94.93 -97.79
CA ALA A 477 33.45 93.73 -98.43
C ALA A 477 34.23 92.46 -98.04
N SER A 478 35.56 92.53 -97.97
CA SER A 478 36.39 91.42 -97.47
C SER A 478 36.13 91.12 -95.99
N GLU A 479 35.95 92.14 -95.16
CA GLU A 479 35.65 91.97 -93.73
C GLU A 479 34.28 91.32 -93.51
N VAL A 480 33.25 91.78 -94.24
CA VAL A 480 31.91 91.16 -94.21
C VAL A 480 31.95 89.72 -94.72
N LYS A 481 32.74 89.44 -95.76
CA LYS A 481 32.95 88.06 -96.27
C LYS A 481 33.62 87.17 -95.21
N ASN A 482 34.65 87.66 -94.54
CA ASN A 482 35.33 86.93 -93.46
C ASN A 482 34.38 86.67 -92.28
N LEU A 483 33.62 87.67 -91.84
CA LEU A 483 32.59 87.53 -90.79
C LEU A 483 31.52 86.52 -91.18
N ALA A 484 31.02 86.54 -92.42
CA ALA A 484 30.04 85.58 -92.90
C ALA A 484 30.61 84.15 -92.94
N SER A 485 31.87 84.00 -93.32
CA SER A 485 32.57 82.70 -93.28
C SER A 485 32.76 82.19 -91.86
N GLN A 486 33.17 83.06 -90.91
CA GLN A 486 33.30 82.70 -89.49
C GLN A 486 31.93 82.34 -88.89
N ALA A 487 30.89 83.10 -89.22
CA ALA A 487 29.52 82.82 -88.78
C ALA A 487 29.02 81.48 -89.33
N ARG A 488 29.34 81.13 -90.59
CA ARG A 488 29.03 79.80 -91.14
C ARG A 488 29.75 78.67 -90.40
N GLN A 489 31.06 78.82 -90.16
CA GLN A 489 31.80 77.81 -89.38
C GLN A 489 31.22 77.63 -87.98
N ALA A 490 30.78 78.72 -87.35
CA ALA A 490 30.10 78.66 -86.05
C ALA A 490 28.73 77.96 -86.16
N THR A 491 27.92 78.22 -87.19
CA THR A 491 26.65 77.52 -87.40
C THR A 491 26.82 76.03 -87.67
N ASP A 492 27.82 75.64 -88.48
CA ASP A 492 28.11 74.23 -88.77
C ASP A 492 28.50 73.48 -87.48
N LYS A 493 29.27 74.14 -86.61
CA LYS A 493 29.62 73.58 -85.29
C LYS A 493 28.40 73.45 -84.38
N ILE A 494 27.51 74.44 -84.35
CA ILE A 494 26.26 74.36 -83.56
C ILE A 494 25.36 73.25 -84.11
N GLU A 495 25.26 73.08 -85.43
CA GLU A 495 24.50 71.99 -86.05
C GLU A 495 25.03 70.61 -85.61
N GLN A 496 26.35 70.44 -85.59
CA GLN A 496 26.98 69.23 -85.06
C GLN A 496 26.65 68.99 -83.58
N GLU A 497 26.72 70.03 -82.73
CA GLU A 497 26.38 69.91 -81.30
C GLU A 497 24.90 69.57 -81.08
N ILE A 498 23.98 70.10 -81.89
CA ILE A 498 22.55 69.73 -81.85
C ILE A 498 22.36 68.27 -82.26
N GLY A 499 23.07 67.80 -83.28
CA GLY A 499 23.08 66.38 -83.67
C GLY A 499 23.53 65.47 -82.53
N ASN A 500 24.61 65.84 -81.83
CA ASN A 500 25.09 65.12 -80.65
C ASN A 500 24.04 65.12 -79.52
N LEU A 501 23.39 66.25 -79.25
CA LEU A 501 22.32 66.36 -78.25
C LEU A 501 21.11 65.47 -78.56
N ASN A 502 20.71 65.36 -79.83
CA ASN A 502 19.66 64.45 -80.27
C ASN A 502 20.06 62.99 -80.08
N GLY A 503 21.31 62.63 -80.41
CA GLY A 503 21.84 61.29 -80.15
C GLY A 503 21.78 60.92 -78.66
N ILE A 504 22.28 61.81 -77.79
CA ILE A 504 22.24 61.63 -76.33
C ILE A 504 20.80 61.52 -75.83
N SER A 505 19.88 62.34 -76.35
CA SER A 505 18.46 62.29 -75.94
C SER A 505 17.81 60.96 -76.34
N GLY A 506 18.13 60.43 -77.51
CA GLY A 506 17.70 59.10 -77.94
C GLY A 506 18.22 57.97 -77.03
N ASP A 507 19.50 58.03 -76.65
CA ASP A 507 20.10 57.07 -75.70
C ASP A 507 19.41 57.15 -74.32
N VAL A 508 19.07 58.36 -73.85
CA VAL A 508 18.33 58.56 -72.60
C VAL A 508 16.93 57.93 -72.67
N VAL A 509 16.19 58.13 -73.76
CA VAL A 509 14.85 57.51 -73.94
C VAL A 509 14.95 55.98 -73.98
N ALA A 510 15.95 55.41 -74.67
CA ALA A 510 16.18 53.98 -74.68
C ALA A 510 16.49 53.41 -73.28
N ALA A 511 17.33 54.12 -72.51
CA ALA A 511 17.65 53.75 -71.13
C ALA A 511 16.42 53.83 -70.21
N LEU A 512 15.59 54.88 -70.33
CA LEU A 512 14.36 55.04 -69.55
C LEU A 512 13.36 53.92 -69.84
N ASN A 513 13.22 53.49 -71.11
CA ASN A 513 12.37 52.35 -71.48
C ASN A 513 12.84 51.03 -70.84
N SER A 514 14.15 50.79 -70.83
CA SER A 514 14.74 49.62 -70.16
C SER A 514 14.49 49.65 -68.65
N ILE A 515 14.66 50.81 -68.01
CA ILE A 515 14.35 51.02 -66.58
C ILE A 515 12.87 50.78 -66.31
N LYS A 516 11.96 51.27 -67.17
CA LYS A 516 10.52 51.06 -67.05
C LYS A 516 10.17 49.56 -67.04
N GLN A 517 10.72 48.79 -67.97
CA GLN A 517 10.53 47.33 -68.02
C GLN A 517 11.09 46.63 -66.78
N ALA A 518 12.28 47.02 -66.32
CA ALA A 518 12.86 46.45 -65.10
C ALA A 518 11.98 46.69 -63.87
N ILE A 519 11.40 47.90 -63.72
CA ILE A 519 10.49 48.23 -62.62
C ILE A 519 9.17 47.45 -62.74
N GLN A 520 8.65 47.23 -63.95
CA GLN A 520 7.46 46.39 -64.16
C GLN A 520 7.69 44.96 -63.67
N ASN A 521 8.83 44.35 -64.02
CA ASN A 521 9.19 43.02 -63.53
C ASN A 521 9.29 42.99 -61.99
N VAL A 522 9.87 44.03 -61.37
CA VAL A 522 9.90 44.15 -59.91
C VAL A 522 8.48 44.20 -59.32
N SER A 523 7.55 44.92 -59.96
CA SER A 523 6.15 45.00 -59.51
C SER A 523 5.45 43.64 -59.58
N GLU A 524 5.71 42.86 -60.62
CA GLU A 524 5.21 41.48 -60.75
C GLU A 524 5.76 40.57 -59.64
N TYR A 525 7.08 40.61 -59.38
CA TYR A 525 7.69 39.83 -58.31
C TYR A 525 7.16 40.19 -56.93
N VAL A 526 6.97 41.48 -56.65
CA VAL A 526 6.35 41.95 -55.39
C VAL A 526 4.94 41.41 -55.24
N THR A 527 4.14 41.43 -56.32
CA THR A 527 2.76 40.91 -56.31
C THR A 527 2.74 39.40 -56.08
N SER A 528 3.61 38.64 -56.75
CA SER A 528 3.72 37.19 -56.56
C SER A 528 4.19 36.83 -55.14
N THR A 529 5.13 37.59 -54.60
CA THR A 529 5.66 37.37 -53.23
C THR A 529 4.57 37.69 -52.20
N ALA A 530 3.83 38.78 -52.36
CA ALA A 530 2.72 39.12 -51.47
C ALA A 530 1.64 38.03 -51.45
N ALA A 531 1.29 37.45 -52.59
CA ALA A 531 0.35 36.34 -52.67
C ALA A 531 0.86 35.08 -51.93
N ALA A 532 2.15 34.73 -52.12
CA ALA A 532 2.76 33.60 -51.41
C ALA A 532 2.80 33.82 -49.88
N VAL A 533 3.07 35.05 -49.44
CA VAL A 533 3.09 35.42 -48.01
C VAL A 533 1.70 35.34 -47.38
N GLN A 534 0.64 35.75 -48.09
CA GLN A 534 -0.74 35.56 -47.64
C GLN A 534 -1.09 34.08 -47.45
N GLN A 535 -0.65 33.22 -48.38
CA GLN A 535 -0.83 31.78 -48.25
C GLN A 535 -0.05 31.20 -47.06
N GLN A 536 1.19 31.66 -46.82
CA GLN A 536 1.96 31.28 -45.64
C GLN A 536 1.30 31.72 -44.33
N SER A 537 0.69 32.91 -44.28
CA SER A 537 -0.07 33.38 -43.12
C SER A 537 -1.19 32.41 -42.73
N ALA A 538 -2.00 32.00 -43.72
CA ALA A 538 -3.10 31.06 -43.51
C ALA A 538 -2.61 29.71 -42.95
N VAL A 539 -1.56 29.13 -43.55
CA VAL A 539 -0.96 27.86 -43.08
C VAL A 539 -0.40 28.00 -41.67
N THR A 540 0.20 29.15 -41.35
CA THR A 540 0.82 29.38 -40.03
C THR A 540 -0.24 29.51 -38.94
N THR A 541 -1.36 30.17 -39.23
CA THR A 541 -2.51 30.25 -38.31
C THR A 541 -3.13 28.87 -38.09
N GLU A 542 -3.36 28.10 -39.17
CA GLU A 542 -3.89 26.73 -39.06
C GLU A 542 -2.96 25.82 -38.26
N MET A 543 -1.64 25.96 -38.44
CA MET A 543 -0.66 25.21 -37.65
C MET A 543 -0.75 25.55 -36.16
N SER A 544 -0.82 26.83 -35.81
CA SER A 544 -0.97 27.26 -34.40
C SER A 544 -2.25 26.71 -33.76
N GLU A 545 -3.40 26.83 -34.44
CA GLU A 545 -4.67 26.27 -33.97
C GLU A 545 -4.65 24.72 -33.88
N GLY A 546 -3.99 24.06 -34.85
CA GLY A 546 -3.77 22.62 -34.85
C GLY A 546 -2.95 22.15 -33.66
N MET A 547 -1.86 22.85 -33.34
CA MET A 547 -1.01 22.53 -32.18
C MET A 547 -1.74 22.76 -30.85
N GLN A 548 -2.52 23.83 -30.73
CA GLN A 548 -3.33 24.07 -29.52
C GLN A 548 -4.37 22.96 -29.29
N ARG A 549 -5.06 22.52 -30.35
CA ARG A 549 -5.99 21.38 -30.26
C ARG A 549 -5.28 20.09 -29.90
N ALA A 550 -4.17 19.78 -30.57
CA ALA A 550 -3.37 18.57 -30.29
C ALA A 550 -2.84 18.56 -28.85
N ALA A 551 -2.41 19.71 -28.32
CA ALA A 551 -1.98 19.85 -26.93
C ALA A 551 -3.12 19.61 -25.93
N ALA A 552 -4.32 20.13 -26.21
CA ALA A 552 -5.51 19.88 -25.38
C ALA A 552 -5.93 18.41 -25.39
N GLU A 553 -5.91 17.76 -26.55
CA GLU A 553 -6.18 16.32 -26.66
C GLU A 553 -5.13 15.47 -25.91
N ALA A 554 -3.84 15.79 -26.05
CA ALA A 554 -2.76 15.10 -25.33
C ALA A 554 -2.89 15.24 -23.80
N ALA A 555 -3.33 16.40 -23.32
CA ALA A 555 -3.63 16.61 -21.90
C ALA A 555 -4.78 15.70 -21.41
N SER A 556 -5.86 15.61 -22.19
CA SER A 556 -7.01 14.75 -21.84
C SER A 556 -6.66 13.26 -21.78
N ILE A 557 -5.75 12.79 -22.64
CA ILE A 557 -5.26 11.40 -22.62
C ILE A 557 -4.42 11.13 -21.38
N GLY A 558 -3.63 12.12 -20.93
CA GLY A 558 -2.80 12.02 -19.73
C GLY A 558 -3.59 11.95 -18.42
N GLU A 559 -4.81 12.51 -18.39
CA GLU A 559 -5.70 12.45 -17.21
C GLU A 559 -6.54 11.16 -17.16
N ALA A 560 -6.72 10.48 -18.30
CA ALA A 560 -7.54 9.27 -18.41
C ALA A 560 -6.75 7.95 -18.22
N ALA A 561 -5.42 8.01 -18.16
CA ALA A 561 -4.50 6.87 -18.02
C ALA A 561 -3.83 6.84 -16.64
#